data_AF-A0A075GJ58-F1
#
_entry.id   AF-A0A075GJ58-F1
#
_cell.length_a   1.000
_cell.length_b   1.000
_cell.length_c   1.000
_cell.angle_alpha   90.00
_cell.angle_beta   90.00
_cell.angle_gamma   90.00
#
_symmetry.space_group_name_H-M   'P 1'
#
loop_
_entity.id
_entity.type
_entity.pdbx_description
1 polymer ?
#
loop_
_entity_poly.entity_id
_entity_poly.type
_entity_poly.pdbx_seq_one_letter_code
_entity_poly.pdbx_strand_id
1 'polypeptide(L)'
;MRRDGELIDTLTPGMLRFDSPSGAINSRSEVDRITGLTGDTIVILDIFQSNDLLSSMIMGGTDDVETVRVTVHSLKGSHLVWAGWTLVMLGGVLALASSDRVSKEAE
;
A
#
# COMPACT_ATOMS: atom_id res chain seq x y z
N MET A 1 5.22 8.26 10.93
CA MET A 1 6.17 7.15 10.84
C MET A 1 7.58 7.67 11.07
N ARG A 2 8.30 7.09 12.04
CA ARG A 2 9.71 7.38 12.28
C ARG A 2 10.57 6.15 11.96
N ARG A 3 11.76 6.37 11.42
CA ARG A 3 12.80 5.33 11.23
C ARG A 3 14.09 5.88 11.79
N ASP A 4 14.76 5.10 12.64
CA ASP A 4 16.01 5.50 13.30
C ASP A 4 15.92 6.85 14.03
N GLY A 5 14.73 7.19 14.56
CA GLY A 5 14.46 8.42 15.29
C GLY A 5 14.05 9.62 14.41
N GLU A 6 14.26 9.56 13.09
CA GLU A 6 13.89 10.62 12.15
C GLU A 6 12.45 10.47 11.67
N LEU A 7 11.72 11.59 11.56
CA LEU A 7 10.39 11.62 10.97
C LEU A 7 10.51 11.46 9.46
N ILE A 8 10.13 10.28 8.95
CA ILE A 8 10.08 10.06 7.51
C ILE A 8 8.82 10.71 6.93
N ASP A 9 7.67 10.44 7.54
CA ASP A 9 6.38 10.88 7.00
C ASP A 9 5.26 10.80 8.04
N THR A 10 4.10 11.38 7.77
CA THR A 10 2.89 11.28 8.59
C THR A 10 1.79 10.58 7.81
N LEU A 11 1.26 9.49 8.34
CA LEU A 11 0.15 8.75 7.73
C LEU A 11 -1.14 9.03 8.49
N THR A 12 -2.21 9.21 7.73
CA THR A 12 -3.56 9.51 8.22
C THR A 12 -4.55 8.55 7.55
N PRO A 13 -4.54 7.25 7.88
CA PRO A 13 -5.55 6.32 7.40
C PRO A 13 -6.91 6.72 7.96
N GLY A 14 -7.92 6.79 7.10
CA GLY A 14 -9.27 7.22 7.43
C GLY A 14 -10.35 6.18 7.17
N MET A 15 -11.57 6.69 7.01
CA MET A 15 -12.79 5.93 6.82
C MET A 15 -13.58 6.54 5.66
N LEU A 16 -13.79 5.78 4.60
CA LEU A 16 -14.61 6.19 3.47
C LEU A 16 -16.06 5.81 3.71
N ARG A 17 -16.95 6.79 3.64
CA ARG A 17 -18.39 6.61 3.78
C ARG A 17 -19.05 6.57 2.39
N PHE A 18 -19.85 5.54 2.15
CA PHE A 18 -20.65 5.38 0.94
C PHE A 18 -22.14 5.42 1.29
N ASP A 19 -22.81 6.48 0.85
CA ASP A 19 -24.26 6.60 0.99
C ASP A 19 -24.95 6.02 -0.25
N SER A 20 -25.85 5.05 -0.06
CA SER A 20 -26.65 4.51 -1.15
C SER A 20 -27.94 5.32 -1.37
N PRO A 21 -28.49 5.35 -2.59
CA PRO A 21 -29.81 5.94 -2.85
C PRO A 21 -30.96 5.30 -2.05
N SER A 22 -30.76 4.10 -1.53
CA SER A 22 -31.72 3.41 -0.66
C SER A 22 -31.61 3.82 0.82
N GLY A 23 -30.74 4.80 1.15
CA GLY A 23 -30.48 5.25 2.51
C GLY A 23 -29.55 4.34 3.32
N ALA A 24 -28.94 3.33 2.71
CA ALA A 24 -27.99 2.46 3.39
C ALA A 24 -26.61 3.12 3.42
N ILE A 25 -26.01 3.20 4.61
CA ILE A 25 -24.68 3.75 4.81
C ILE A 25 -23.71 2.58 4.93
N ASN A 26 -22.76 2.49 3.99
CA ASN A 26 -21.69 1.50 4.01
C ASN A 26 -20.37 2.22 4.22
N SER A 27 -19.63 1.88 5.27
CA SER A 27 -18.30 2.44 5.52
C SER A 27 -17.23 1.44 5.08
N ARG A 28 -16.07 1.92 4.61
CA ARG A 28 -14.89 1.09 4.28
C ARG A 28 -13.63 1.72 4.85
N SER A 29 -12.70 0.88 5.29
CA SER A 29 -11.34 1.29 5.68
C SER A 29 -10.63 2.02 4.54
N GLU A 30 -10.09 3.20 4.81
CA GLU A 30 -9.13 3.84 3.91
C GLU A 30 -7.74 3.25 4.14
N VAL A 31 -6.96 3.20 3.06
CA VAL A 31 -5.61 2.68 3.06
C VAL A 31 -4.66 3.84 2.79
N ASP A 32 -3.70 4.03 3.67
CA ASP A 32 -2.63 5.01 3.48
C ASP A 32 -1.28 4.30 3.30
N ARG A 33 -0.36 4.88 2.53
CA ARG A 33 0.92 4.24 2.21
C ARG A 33 2.10 5.22 2.21
N ILE A 34 3.26 4.71 2.61
CA ILE A 34 4.57 5.33 2.35
C ILE A 34 5.33 4.45 1.38
N THR A 35 5.76 5.03 0.28
CA THR A 35 6.64 4.37 -0.69
C THR A 35 8.09 4.74 -0.35
N GLY A 36 8.95 3.74 -0.19
CA GLY A 36 10.37 3.96 0.09
C GLY A 36 11.26 3.13 -0.83
N LEU A 37 12.52 3.54 -1.00
CA LEU A 37 13.51 2.90 -1.90
C LEU A 37 13.66 1.37 -1.74
N THR A 38 13.42 0.84 -0.55
CA THR A 38 13.60 -0.59 -0.25
C THR A 38 12.29 -1.37 -0.15
N GLY A 39 11.15 -0.69 -0.25
CA GLY A 39 9.83 -1.28 -0.04
C GLY A 39 8.79 -0.28 0.45
N ASP A 40 7.54 -0.73 0.42
CA ASP A 40 6.38 0.09 0.71
C ASP A 40 5.82 -0.30 2.07
N THR A 41 5.37 0.69 2.84
CA THR A 41 4.65 0.45 4.10
C THR A 41 3.21 0.87 3.91
N ILE A 42 2.29 -0.07 4.11
CA ILE A 42 0.85 0.16 3.98
C ILE A 42 0.23 0.11 5.37
N VAL A 43 -0.60 1.09 5.66
CA VAL A 43 -1.33 1.21 6.91
C VAL A 43 -2.81 1.17 6.62
N ILE A 44 -3.51 0.27 7.30
CA ILE A 44 -4.96 0.06 7.13
C ILE A 44 -5.63 0.20 8.50
N LEU A 45 -6.66 1.03 8.56
CA LEU A 45 -7.50 1.21 9.74
C LEU A 45 -8.58 0.11 9.80
N ASP A 46 -8.72 -0.59 10.94
CA ASP A 46 -9.76 -1.60 11.12
C ASP A 46 -11.12 -0.96 11.44
N ILE A 47 -12.03 -1.03 10.47
CA ILE A 47 -13.38 -0.47 10.53
C ILE A 47 -14.31 -1.21 11.49
N PHE A 48 -14.18 -2.54 11.60
CA PHE A 48 -15.17 -3.36 12.30
C PHE A 48 -15.06 -3.15 13.81
N GLN A 49 -13.84 -3.05 14.32
CA GLN A 49 -13.60 -2.68 15.71
C GLN A 49 -14.03 -1.24 15.99
N SER A 50 -13.81 -0.31 15.06
CA SER A 50 -14.15 1.10 15.25
C SER A 50 -15.67 1.35 15.32
N ASN A 51 -16.48 0.59 14.57
CA ASN A 51 -17.95 0.69 14.67
C ASN A 51 -18.48 0.08 15.98
N ASP A 52 -17.89 -1.02 16.45
CA ASP A 52 -18.28 -1.66 17.71
C ASP A 52 -17.94 -0.76 18.92
N LEU A 53 -16.79 -0.07 18.85
CA LEU A 53 -16.38 0.95 19.82
C LEU A 53 -17.27 2.21 19.79
N LEU A 54 -17.71 2.67 18.60
CA LEU A 54 -18.64 3.79 18.49
C LEU A 54 -20.01 3.46 19.09
N SER A 55 -20.51 2.24 18.84
CA SER A 55 -21.78 1.77 19.36
C SER A 55 -21.76 1.67 20.91
N SER A 56 -20.66 1.18 21.48
CA SER A 56 -20.47 1.07 22.94
C SER A 56 -20.27 2.42 23.62
N MET A 57 -19.58 3.39 22.99
CA MET A 57 -19.49 4.78 23.48
C MET A 57 -20.84 5.50 23.48
N ILE A 58 -21.67 5.29 22.45
CA ILE A 58 -23.03 5.88 22.36
C ILE A 58 -23.98 5.27 23.40
N MET A 59 -23.80 3.99 23.76
CA MET A 59 -24.60 3.29 24.78
C MET A 59 -24.16 3.57 26.24
N GLY A 60 -23.21 4.48 26.47
CA GLY A 60 -22.83 4.91 27.82
C GLY A 60 -21.96 3.92 28.59
N GLY A 61 -21.32 2.96 27.91
CA GLY A 61 -20.34 2.05 28.50
C GLY A 61 -18.94 2.65 28.51
N THR A 62 -18.72 3.71 29.29
CA THR A 62 -17.38 4.22 29.57
C THR A 62 -16.75 3.39 30.67
N ASP A 63 -15.73 2.59 30.34
CA ASP A 63 -14.53 2.38 31.18
C ASP A 63 -13.54 1.35 30.64
N ASP A 64 -13.76 0.71 29.48
CA ASP A 64 -12.73 -0.16 28.94
C ASP A 64 -12.76 -0.23 27.41
N VAL A 65 -11.56 -0.36 26.83
CA VAL A 65 -11.25 -0.51 25.39
C VAL A 65 -11.06 0.78 24.57
N GLU A 66 -10.02 1.55 24.91
CA GLU A 66 -9.48 2.64 24.07
C GLU A 66 -8.31 2.15 23.18
N THR A 67 -8.51 1.03 22.46
CA THR A 67 -7.46 0.52 21.54
C THR A 67 -8.01 0.31 20.14
N VAL A 68 -7.70 1.24 19.25
CA VAL A 68 -7.94 1.12 17.80
C VAL A 68 -6.82 0.26 17.20
N ARG A 69 -7.18 -0.86 16.56
CA ARG A 69 -6.21 -1.71 15.87
C ARG A 69 -5.86 -1.11 14.50
N VAL A 70 -4.56 -0.93 14.29
CA VAL A 70 -3.98 -0.54 13.01
C VAL A 70 -3.11 -1.67 12.52
N THR A 71 -3.38 -2.16 11.30
CA THR A 71 -2.54 -3.19 10.68
C THR A 71 -1.50 -2.51 9.79
N VAL A 72 -0.23 -2.75 10.11
CA VAL A 72 0.90 -2.23 9.35
C VAL A 72 1.52 -3.37 8.55
N HIS A 73 1.53 -3.23 7.22
CA HIS A 73 2.16 -4.18 6.31
C HIS A 73 3.42 -3.58 5.69
N SER A 74 4.54 -4.29 5.79
CA SER A 74 5.78 -3.95 5.11
C SER A 74 5.96 -4.84 3.87
N LEU A 75 5.82 -4.26 2.69
CA LEU A 75 6.09 -4.93 1.41
C LEU A 75 7.55 -4.69 1.01
N LYS A 76 8.43 -5.58 1.50
CA LYS A 76 9.85 -5.56 1.14
C LYS A 76 10.04 -6.02 -0.31
N GLY A 77 10.85 -5.29 -1.07
CA GLY A 77 11.19 -5.71 -2.44
C GLY A 77 10.10 -5.44 -3.49
N SER A 78 9.15 -4.52 -3.25
CA SER A 78 8.21 -4.03 -4.27
C SER A 78 8.91 -3.56 -5.56
N HIS A 79 10.18 -3.17 -5.45
CA HIS A 79 11.00 -2.63 -6.52
C HIS A 79 11.68 -3.71 -7.39
N LEU A 80 11.64 -4.99 -6.99
CA LEU A 80 12.22 -6.10 -7.78
C LEU A 80 11.57 -6.22 -9.17
N VAL A 81 10.32 -5.79 -9.30
CA VAL A 81 9.61 -5.72 -10.58
C VAL A 81 10.38 -4.84 -11.57
N TRP A 82 10.95 -3.72 -11.12
CA TRP A 82 11.72 -2.82 -11.98
C TRP A 82 13.05 -3.43 -12.41
N ALA A 83 13.71 -4.20 -11.52
CA ALA A 83 14.90 -4.96 -11.87
C ALA A 83 14.58 -6.01 -12.96
N GLY A 84 13.44 -6.69 -12.85
CA GLY A 84 12.95 -7.61 -13.88
C GLY A 84 12.72 -6.93 -15.22
N TRP A 85 12.01 -5.79 -15.25
CA TRP A 85 11.80 -5.03 -16.49
C TRP A 85 13.11 -4.53 -17.12
N THR A 86 14.06 -4.10 -16.29
CA THR A 86 15.38 -3.67 -16.77
C THR A 86 16.12 -4.83 -17.44
N LEU A 87 16.06 -6.02 -16.86
CA LEU A 87 16.68 -7.22 -17.43
C LEU A 87 16.01 -7.63 -18.75
N VAL A 88 14.68 -7.55 -18.83
CA VAL A 88 13.92 -7.81 -20.06
C VAL A 88 14.33 -6.82 -21.16
N MET A 89 14.37 -5.52 -20.86
CA MET A 89 14.78 -4.49 -21.83
C MET A 89 16.23 -4.69 -22.28
N LEU A 90 17.15 -4.98 -21.35
CA LEU A 90 18.55 -5.26 -21.66
C LEU A 90 18.69 -6.49 -22.56
N GLY A 91 17.98 -7.57 -22.25
CA GLY A 91 17.93 -8.78 -23.07
C GLY A 91 17.40 -8.51 -24.48
N GLY A 92 16.34 -7.70 -24.60
CA GLY A 92 15.78 -7.27 -25.88
C GLY A 92 16.78 -6.47 -26.72
N VAL A 93 17.46 -5.49 -26.11
CA VAL A 93 18.50 -4.69 -26.78
C VAL A 93 19.67 -5.56 -27.25
N LEU A 94 20.13 -6.49 -26.41
CA LEU A 94 21.22 -7.41 -26.76
C LEU A 94 20.82 -8.36 -27.90
N ALA A 95 19.59 -8.88 -27.90
CA ALA A 95 19.08 -9.73 -28.96
C ALA A 95 19.01 -8.99 -30.31
N LEU A 96 18.52 -7.74 -30.30
CA LEU A 96 18.49 -6.89 -31.49
C LEU A 96 19.90 -6.58 -32.00
N ALA A 97 20.83 -6.22 -31.12
CA ALA A 97 22.21 -5.93 -31.48
C ALA A 97 22.93 -7.17 -32.06
N SER A 98 22.63 -8.37 -31.56
CA SER A 98 23.16 -9.62 -32.10
C SER A 98 22.60 -9.94 -33.49
N SER A 99 21.31 -9.65 -33.72
CA SER A 99 20.68 -9.91 -35.02
C SER A 99 21.25 -9.01 -36.11
N ASP A 100 21.50 -7.72 -35.83
CA ASP A 100 22.05 -6.76 -36.80
C ASP A 100 23.48 -7.12 -37.24
N ARG A 101 24.27 -7.73 -36.34
CA ARG A 101 25.62 -8.24 -36.63
C ARG A 101 25.60 -9.45 -37.56
N VAL A 102 24.72 -10.43 -37.31
CA VAL A 102 24.57 -11.63 -38.15
C VAL A 102 24.16 -11.25 -39.58
N SER A 103 23.26 -10.28 -39.74
CA SER A 103 22.87 -9.79 -41.08
C SER A 103 24.00 -9.06 -41.81
N LYS A 104 24.91 -8.39 -41.10
CA LYS A 104 26.05 -7.69 -41.71
C LYS A 104 27.23 -8.59 -42.06
N GLU A 105 27.37 -9.74 -41.41
CA GLU A 105 28.39 -10.74 -41.76
C GLU A 105 27.95 -11.69 -42.89
N ALA A 106 26.65 -11.70 -43.22
CA ALA A 106 26.07 -12.54 -44.27
C ALA A 106 25.97 -11.85 -45.65
N GLU A 107 26.37 -10.58 -45.77
CA GLU A 107 26.51 -9.80 -47.01
C GLU A 107 27.99 -9.67 -47.40
#